data_AF-A0A411YZ17-F1
#
_entry.id   AF-A0A411YZ17-F1
#
_cell.length_a   1.000
_cell.length_b   1.000
_cell.length_c   1.000
_cell.angle_alpha   90.00
_cell.angle_beta   90.00
_cell.angle_gamma   90.00
#
_symmetry.space_group_name_H-M   'P 1'
#
loop_
_entity.id
_entity.type
_entity.pdbx_description
1 polymer ?
#
loop_
_entity_poly.entity_id
_entity_poly.type
_entity_poly.pdbx_seq_one_letter_code
_entity_poly.pdbx_strand_id
1 'polypeptide(L)' 'MLKTNVGGIDRILRIVVGLALIAGFFLMPEAGYRWLFLLGIIPLATGLMQTCPLYSIFGLNTCPIKKT' A
#
# COMPACT_ATOMS: atom_id res chain seq x y z
N MET A 1 -26.26 -4.03 8.86
CA MET A 1 -24.86 -4.11 9.34
C MET A 1 -24.03 -4.84 8.31
N LEU A 2 -23.24 -4.14 7.51
CA LEU A 2 -22.17 -4.74 6.70
C LEU A 2 -20.94 -3.84 6.86
N LYS A 3 -20.05 -4.25 7.75
CA LYS A 3 -18.75 -3.63 7.97
C LYS A 3 -17.81 -4.15 6.89
N THR A 4 -17.82 -3.53 5.72
CA THR A 4 -16.94 -3.92 4.60
C THR A 4 -15.92 -2.82 4.36
N ASN A 5 -14.78 -2.96 5.04
CA ASN A 5 -13.62 -2.08 4.93
C ASN A 5 -12.72 -2.52 3.76
N VAL A 6 -13.32 -2.68 2.58
CA VAL A 6 -12.67 -3.31 1.41
C VAL A 6 -11.53 -2.44 0.86
N GLY A 7 -11.56 -1.12 1.10
CA GLY A 7 -10.49 -0.23 0.64
C GLY A 7 -9.37 0.05 1.66
N GLY A 8 -9.56 -0.27 2.95
CA GLY A 8 -8.51 -0.16 3.96
C GLY A 8 -7.57 -1.37 3.96
N ILE A 9 -8.14 -2.56 3.84
CA ILE A 9 -7.38 -3.82 3.86
C ILE A 9 -6.49 -3.93 2.63
N ASP A 10 -6.98 -3.59 1.44
CA ASP A 10 -6.17 -3.57 0.20
C ASP A 10 -4.97 -2.63 0.30
N ARG A 11 -5.16 -1.43 0.89
CA ARG A 11 -4.08 -0.47 1.12
C ARG A 11 -3.05 -1.01 2.10
N ILE A 12 -3.51 -1.55 3.23
CA ILE A 12 -2.63 -2.15 4.24
C ILE A 12 -1.87 -3.30 3.62
N LEU A 13 -2.52 -4.16 2.83
CA LEU A 13 -1.88 -5.28 2.14
C LEU A 13 -0.78 -4.79 1.20
N ARG A 14 -1.03 -3.78 0.36
CA ARG A 14 0.00 -3.22 -0.55
C ARG A 14 1.17 -2.59 0.19
N ILE A 15 0.91 -1.86 1.27
CA ILE A 15 1.95 -1.27 2.11
C ILE A 15 2.78 -2.37 2.79
N VAL A 16 2.12 -3.37 3.39
CA VAL A 16 2.79 -4.47 4.09
C VAL A 16 3.63 -5.30 3.12
N VAL A 17 3.09 -5.64 1.95
CA VAL A 17 3.84 -6.36 0.89
C VAL A 17 5.03 -5.54 0.41
N GLY A 18 4.82 -4.24 0.15
CA GLY A 18 5.90 -3.35 -0.27
C GLY A 18 7.02 -3.21 0.77
N LEU A 19 6.66 -3.04 2.05
CA LEU A 19 7.62 -2.98 3.15
C LEU A 19 8.35 -4.32 3.36
N ALA A 20 7.64 -5.45 3.28
CA ALA A 20 8.24 -6.77 3.44
C ALA A 20 9.28 -7.06 2.35
N LEU A 21 8.96 -6.68 1.09
CA LEU A 21 9.90 -6.80 -0.02
C LEU A 21 11.12 -5.90 0.19
N ILE A 22 10.93 -4.62 0.51
CA ILE A 22 12.06 -3.70 0.76
C ILE A 22 12.90 -4.16 1.97
N ALA A 23 12.28 -4.65 3.04
CA ALA A 23 13.02 -5.22 4.18
C ALA A 23 13.87 -6.43 3.74
N GLY A 24 13.34 -7.28 2.86
CA GLY A 24 14.09 -8.39 2.27
C GLY A 24 15.35 -7.96 1.53
N PHE A 25 15.34 -6.79 0.86
CA PHE A 25 16.53 -6.22 0.21
C PHE A 25 17.68 -5.97 1.21
N PHE A 26 17.37 -5.50 2.41
CA PHE A 26 18.38 -5.20 3.44
C PHE A 26 18.77 -6.42 4.27
N LEU A 27 17.82 -7.33 4.54
CA LEU A 27 18.04 -8.50 5.38
C LEU A 27 18.78 -9.65 4.67
N MET A 28 18.74 -9.70 3.34
CA MET A 28 19.35 -10.78 2.56
C MET A 28 20.43 -10.27 1.59
N PRO A 29 21.56 -9.72 2.07
CA PRO A 29 22.56 -9.08 1.23
C PRO A 29 23.25 -9.99 0.21
N GLU A 30 23.40 -11.27 0.55
CA GLU A 30 24.07 -12.28 -0.28
C GLU A 30 23.16 -12.90 -1.35
N ALA A 31 21.88 -12.50 -1.43
CA ALA A 31 20.96 -13.04 -2.41
C ALA A 31 21.35 -12.58 -3.84
N GLY A 32 21.67 -13.51 -4.74
CA GLY A 32 22.06 -13.18 -6.12
C GLY A 32 21.01 -12.37 -6.91
N TYR A 33 19.72 -12.49 -6.54
CA TYR A 33 18.61 -11.75 -7.16
C TYR A 33 18.03 -10.65 -6.26
N ARG A 34 18.83 -10.08 -5.35
CA ARG A 34 18.38 -9.10 -4.36
C ARG A 34 17.64 -7.89 -4.94
N TRP A 35 17.99 -7.48 -6.15
CA TRP A 35 17.33 -6.38 -6.86
C TRP A 35 15.82 -6.62 -7.07
N LEU A 36 15.33 -7.87 -7.09
CA LEU A 36 13.89 -8.19 -7.16
C LEU A 36 13.12 -7.66 -5.94
N PHE A 37 13.75 -7.56 -4.78
CA PHE A 37 13.13 -6.99 -3.58
C PHE A 37 12.80 -5.49 -3.74
N LEU A 38 13.50 -4.78 -4.63
CA LEU A 38 13.19 -3.38 -4.94
C LEU A 38 11.85 -3.22 -5.68
N LEU A 39 11.29 -4.29 -6.27
CA LEU A 39 9.93 -4.27 -6.82
C LEU A 39 8.89 -3.91 -5.77
N GLY A 40 9.20 -4.08 -4.48
CA GLY A 40 8.38 -3.62 -3.35
C GLY A 40 8.13 -2.11 -3.32
N ILE A 41 8.95 -1.30 -3.99
CA ILE A 41 8.74 0.14 -4.14
C ILE A 41 7.43 0.44 -4.87
N ILE A 42 7.03 -0.40 -5.84
CA ILE A 42 5.81 -0.20 -6.64
C ILE A 42 4.53 -0.35 -5.78
N PRO A 43 4.28 -1.48 -5.09
CA PRO A 43 3.13 -1.62 -4.19
C PRO A 43 3.21 -0.67 -2.99
N LEU A 44 4.41 -0.33 -2.51
CA LEU A 44 4.57 0.64 -1.42
C LEU A 44 4.19 2.06 -1.85
N ALA A 45 4.73 2.54 -2.97
CA ALA A 45 4.40 3.85 -3.52
C ALA A 45 2.91 3.94 -3.88
N THR A 46 2.35 2.89 -4.51
CA THR A 46 0.91 2.85 -4.82
C THR A 46 0.02 2.77 -3.57
N GLY A 47 0.48 2.15 -2.47
CA GLY A 47 -0.23 2.15 -1.18
C GLY A 47 -0.09 3.46 -0.38
N LEU A 48 1.04 4.17 -0.54
CA LEU A 48 1.36 5.43 0.15
C LEU A 48 0.81 6.69 -0.54
N MET A 49 0.77 6.73 -1.87
CA MET A 49 0.33 7.91 -2.64
C MET A 49 -1.18 8.21 -2.53
N GLN A 50 -1.93 7.51 -1.68
CA GLN A 50 -3.32 7.81 -1.30
C GLN A 50 -4.32 8.01 -2.45
N THR A 51 -3.97 7.69 -3.69
CA THR A 51 -4.93 7.65 -4.79
C THR A 51 -5.61 6.29 -4.74
N CYS A 52 -6.73 6.24 -4.03
CA CYS A 52 -7.65 5.13 -4.12
C CYS A 52 -8.48 5.28 -5.41
N PRO A 53 -8.16 4.61 -6.55
CA PRO A 53 -9.06 4.62 -7.69
C PRO A 53 -10.44 4.07 -7.27
N LEU A 54 -10.49 3.12 -6.34
CA LEU A 54 -11.75 2.48 -5.93
C LEU A 54 -12.63 3.37 -5.04
N TYR A 55 -12.08 4.27 -4.21
CA TYR A 55 -12.86 5.23 -3.41
C TYR A 55 -13.32 6.44 -4.25
N SER A 56 -12.53 6.83 -5.26
CA SER A 56 -12.91 7.84 -6.25
C SER A 56 -13.97 7.33 -7.23
N ILE A 57 -13.94 6.04 -7.59
CA ILE A 57 -14.91 5.41 -8.51
C ILE A 57 -16.23 5.10 -7.79
N PHE A 58 -16.20 4.76 -6.50
CA PHE A 58 -17.40 4.56 -5.67
C PHE A 58 -17.87 5.80 -4.88
N GLY A 59 -17.27 6.98 -5.13
CA GLY A 59 -17.77 8.26 -4.60
C GLY A 59 -17.64 8.45 -3.08
N LEU A 60 -16.84 7.63 -2.40
CA LEU A 60 -16.65 7.74 -0.95
C LEU A 60 -15.43 8.65 -0.67
N ASN A 61 -15.69 9.94 -0.65
CA ASN A 61 -14.74 10.97 -0.26
C ASN A 61 -14.42 10.84 1.23
N THR A 62 -13.25 10.29 1.55
CA THR A 62 -12.61 10.49 2.87
C THR A 62 -11.68 11.70 2.81
N CYS A 63 -12.22 12.85 2.39
CA CYS A 63 -11.66 14.10 2.87
C CYS A 63 -11.92 14.15 4.39
N PRO A 64 -10.92 14.39 5.24
CA PRO A 64 -11.21 14.92 6.55
C PRO A 64 -11.83 16.30 6.32
N ILE A 65 -13.15 16.43 6.47
CA ILE A 65 -13.74 17.75 6.73
C ILE A 65 -13.14 18.18 8.05
N LYS A 66 -12.09 19.01 7.98
CA LYS A 66 -11.67 19.82 9.11
C LYS A 66 -12.86 20.72 9.42
N LYS A 67 -13.65 20.33 10.44
CA LYS A 67 -14.65 21.21 11.03
C LYS A 67 -13.90 22.30 11.80
N THR A 68 -13.69 23.43 11.15
CA THR A 68 -13.57 24.77 11.76
C THR A 68 -13.93 25.78 10.69
#